data_AF-A0A9E3IFF9-F1
#
_entry.id   AF-A0A9E3IFF9-F1
#
_cell.length_a   1.000
_cell.length_b   1.000
_cell.length_c   1.000
_cell.angle_alpha   90.00
_cell.angle_beta   90.00
_cell.angle_gamma   90.00
#
_symmetry.space_group_name_H-M   'P 1'
#
loop_
_entity.id
_entity.type
_entity.pdbx_description
1 polymer ?
#
loop_
_entity_poly.entity_id
_entity_poly.type
_entity_poly.pdbx_seq_one_letter_code
_entity_poly.pdbx_strand_id
1 'polypeptide(L)'
;MSRPANPAPAAPSAAPQPVRIGIFDSGLGGLSVTQAVRARLPQAELLYAADTAHAPYGDRSEDFLCDRSERITRFLCEQGAQMIVVACNTATAAAVARLRATWPALAVVGVEPGVKPAAALSAARRVGVLATTRTLASEKFRRLAEAHAGGAALVLQPCPGLADAIEAADGQGSGLDVLVER
;
A
#
# COMPACT_ATOMS: atom_id res chain seq x y z
N MET A 1 34.16 29.33 -54.48
CA MET A 1 32.80 28.94 -54.05
C MET A 1 32.92 27.91 -52.94
N SER A 2 32.78 28.32 -51.67
CA SER A 2 32.87 27.42 -50.50
C SER A 2 31.53 26.74 -50.24
N ARG A 3 31.54 25.41 -50.11
CA ARG A 3 30.36 24.62 -49.72
C ARG A 3 29.97 24.96 -48.27
N PRO A 4 28.68 25.11 -47.93
CA PRO A 4 28.27 25.22 -46.54
C PRO A 4 28.53 23.89 -45.82
N ALA A 5 29.07 23.97 -44.61
CA ALA A 5 29.26 22.82 -43.73
C ALA A 5 27.90 22.26 -43.33
N ASN A 6 27.78 20.93 -43.37
CA ASN A 6 26.58 20.22 -42.96
C ASN A 6 26.42 20.32 -41.43
N PRO A 7 25.21 20.57 -40.88
CA PRO A 7 25.02 20.61 -39.43
C PRO A 7 25.31 19.23 -38.82
N ALA A 8 25.92 19.22 -37.64
CA ALA A 8 26.22 18.01 -36.89
C ALA A 8 24.93 17.24 -36.55
N PRO A 9 24.96 15.90 -36.52
CA PRO A 9 23.80 15.10 -36.18
C PRO A 9 23.34 15.41 -34.75
N ALA A 10 22.03 15.62 -34.59
CA ALA A 10 21.42 15.81 -33.27
C ALA A 10 21.72 14.60 -32.36
N ALA A 11 22.07 14.88 -31.10
CA ALA A 11 22.32 13.85 -30.10
C ALA A 11 21.10 12.90 -29.99
N PRO A 12 21.33 11.59 -29.79
CA PRO A 12 20.24 10.64 -29.68
C PRO A 12 19.33 11.03 -28.51
N SER A 13 18.04 11.20 -28.80
CA SER A 13 16.99 11.39 -27.79
C SER A 13 17.11 10.27 -26.76
N ALA A 14 17.33 10.63 -25.49
CA ALA A 14 17.43 9.67 -24.40
C ALA A 14 16.20 8.75 -24.42
N ALA A 15 16.42 7.44 -24.26
CA ALA A 15 15.33 6.48 -24.09
C ALA A 15 14.42 6.95 -22.95
N PRO A 16 13.08 6.77 -23.07
CA PRO A 16 12.16 7.22 -22.02
C PRO A 16 12.56 6.58 -20.69
N GLN A 17 12.78 7.40 -19.67
CA GLN A 17 13.16 6.90 -18.35
C GLN A 17 12.00 6.10 -17.75
N PRO A 18 12.28 4.99 -17.06
CA PRO A 18 11.25 4.18 -16.43
C PRO A 18 10.49 4.99 -15.39
N VAL A 19 9.18 4.77 -15.30
CA VAL A 19 8.34 5.38 -14.27
C VAL A 19 8.82 4.89 -12.90
N ARG A 20 9.01 5.84 -11.97
CA ARG A 20 9.39 5.56 -10.57
C ARG A 20 8.16 5.53 -9.68
N ILE A 21 7.89 4.38 -9.07
CA ILE A 21 6.75 4.14 -8.18
C ILE A 21 7.28 4.07 -6.75
N GLY A 22 6.90 5.04 -5.92
CA GLY A 22 7.12 4.97 -4.48
C GLY A 22 6.06 4.08 -3.84
N ILE A 23 6.48 3.11 -3.04
CA ILE A 23 5.61 2.19 -2.32
C ILE A 23 5.99 2.28 -0.85
N PHE A 24 5.02 2.47 0.03
CA PHE A 24 5.31 2.44 1.47
C PHE A 24 4.32 1.62 2.28
N ASP A 25 4.83 1.08 3.38
CA ASP A 25 4.08 0.32 4.38
C ASP A 25 4.58 0.67 5.79
N SER A 26 3.83 0.27 6.82
CA SER A 26 4.28 0.39 8.21
C SER A 26 5.46 -0.53 8.52
N GLY A 27 5.58 -1.65 7.80
CA GLY A 27 6.61 -2.65 8.02
C GLY A 27 6.98 -3.40 6.74
N LEU A 28 7.13 -4.72 6.84
CA LEU A 28 7.56 -5.57 5.73
C LEU A 28 6.39 -6.19 4.96
N GLY A 29 5.16 -6.15 5.51
CA GLY A 29 3.96 -6.71 4.87
C GLY A 29 3.69 -6.19 3.46
N GLY A 30 4.05 -4.92 3.19
CA GLY A 30 3.94 -4.27 1.90
C GLY A 30 4.81 -4.88 0.79
N LEU A 31 5.78 -5.74 1.11
CA LEU A 31 6.57 -6.46 0.11
C LEU A 31 5.70 -7.36 -0.78
N SER A 32 4.58 -7.88 -0.25
CA SER A 32 3.61 -8.63 -1.05
C SER A 32 2.99 -7.79 -2.18
N VAL A 33 2.66 -6.53 -1.88
CA VAL A 33 2.17 -5.56 -2.86
C VAL A 33 3.29 -5.18 -3.84
N THR A 34 4.50 -4.94 -3.35
CA THR A 34 5.68 -4.63 -4.17
C THR A 34 5.97 -5.74 -5.19
N GLN A 35 5.90 -7.01 -4.77
CA GLN A 35 6.06 -8.16 -5.65
C GLN A 35 4.95 -8.22 -6.72
N ALA A 36 3.70 -7.98 -6.33
CA ALA A 36 2.57 -7.95 -7.27
C ALA A 36 2.66 -6.81 -8.30
N VAL A 37 3.21 -5.65 -7.91
CA VAL A 37 3.52 -4.53 -8.79
C VAL A 37 4.66 -4.88 -9.73
N ARG A 38 5.78 -5.42 -9.22
CA ARG A 38 6.93 -5.84 -10.03
C ARG A 38 6.55 -6.83 -11.12
N ALA A 39 5.68 -7.81 -10.80
CA ALA A 39 5.22 -8.81 -11.75
C ALA A 39 4.37 -8.20 -12.89
N ARG A 40 3.59 -7.15 -12.61
CA ARG A 40 2.71 -6.50 -13.60
C ARG A 40 3.40 -5.37 -14.37
N LEU A 41 4.35 -4.70 -13.74
CA LEU A 41 5.06 -3.54 -14.27
C LEU A 41 6.59 -3.78 -14.17
N PRO A 42 7.13 -4.75 -14.93
CA PRO A 42 8.55 -5.14 -14.80
C PRO A 42 9.51 -4.00 -15.14
N GLN A 43 9.09 -3.07 -15.99
CA GLN A 43 9.88 -1.92 -16.44
C GLN A 43 9.86 -0.75 -15.45
N ALA A 44 8.96 -0.73 -14.46
CA ALA A 44 8.92 0.35 -13.48
C ALA A 44 10.10 0.25 -12.49
N GLU A 45 10.66 1.39 -12.11
CA GLU A 45 11.59 1.46 -10.98
C GLU A 45 10.78 1.59 -9.69
N LEU A 46 11.05 0.74 -8.70
CA LEU A 46 10.26 0.68 -7.47
C LEU A 46 11.10 1.16 -6.31
N LEU A 47 10.62 2.19 -5.61
CA LEU A 47 11.21 2.70 -4.37
C LEU A 47 10.34 2.21 -3.22
N TYR A 48 10.88 1.37 -2.34
CA TYR A 48 10.13 0.84 -1.19
C TYR A 48 10.59 1.48 0.12
N ALA A 49 9.66 1.97 0.92
CA ALA A 49 9.91 2.49 2.26
C ALA A 49 9.06 1.74 3.30
N ALA A 50 9.72 1.12 4.27
CA ALA A 50 9.08 0.55 5.45
C ALA A 50 9.29 1.46 6.66
N ASP A 51 8.22 1.90 7.31
CA ASP A 51 8.31 2.73 8.52
C ASP A 51 8.43 1.89 9.81
N THR A 52 9.30 0.88 9.80
CA THR A 52 9.43 -0.14 10.86
C THR A 52 9.68 0.47 12.24
N ALA A 53 10.40 1.60 12.30
CA ALA A 53 10.65 2.33 13.55
C ALA A 53 9.36 2.86 14.23
N HIS A 54 8.25 2.94 13.49
CA HIS A 54 6.95 3.43 13.97
C HIS A 54 5.85 2.36 13.94
N ALA A 55 6.19 1.13 13.53
CA ALA A 55 5.28 -0.01 13.56
C ALA A 55 4.87 -0.39 15.00
N PRO A 56 3.74 -1.11 15.18
CA PRO A 56 2.67 -1.30 14.21
C PRO A 56 1.76 -0.07 14.13
N TYR A 57 1.13 0.13 12.97
CA TYR A 57 0.18 1.22 12.76
C TYR A 57 -1.22 0.96 13.33
N GLY A 58 -1.54 -0.31 13.61
CA GLY A 58 -2.89 -0.75 13.99
C GLY A 58 -3.51 0.01 15.17
N ASP A 59 -2.67 0.47 16.11
CA ASP A 59 -3.10 1.10 17.35
C ASP A 59 -2.76 2.60 17.44
N ARG A 60 -2.19 3.18 16.38
CA ARG A 60 -1.82 4.62 16.33
C ARG A 60 -3.05 5.48 16.05
N SER A 61 -3.01 6.78 16.36
CA SER A 61 -4.10 7.71 16.04
C SER A 61 -4.16 8.04 14.55
N GLU A 62 -5.31 8.50 14.06
CA GLU A 62 -5.47 8.89 12.65
C GLU A 62 -4.53 10.05 12.27
N ASP A 63 -4.41 11.06 13.12
CA ASP A 63 -3.50 12.19 12.88
C ASP A 63 -2.05 11.76 12.83
N PHE A 64 -1.61 10.86 13.71
CA PHE A 64 -0.27 10.28 13.64
C PHE A 64 -0.03 9.59 12.31
N LEU A 65 -0.99 8.76 11.86
CA LEU A 65 -0.87 8.02 10.61
C LEU A 65 -0.87 8.95 9.39
N CYS A 66 -1.66 10.02 9.43
CA CYS A 66 -1.67 11.04 8.40
C CYS A 66 -0.31 11.77 8.32
N ASP A 67 0.20 12.24 9.44
CA ASP A 67 1.49 12.94 9.52
C ASP A 67 2.64 12.05 9.05
N ARG A 68 2.69 10.78 9.50
CA ARG A 68 3.70 9.82 9.05
C ARG A 68 3.58 9.55 7.56
N SER A 69 2.37 9.31 7.06
CA SER A 69 2.14 9.05 5.64
C SER A 69 2.57 10.23 4.77
N GLU A 70 2.34 11.47 5.22
CA GLU A 70 2.81 12.67 4.50
C GLU A 70 4.34 12.75 4.48
N ARG A 71 5.01 12.51 5.60
CA ARG A 71 6.48 12.52 5.68
C ARG A 71 7.11 11.48 4.75
N ILE A 72 6.58 10.26 4.74
CA ILE A 72 7.08 9.18 3.87
C ILE A 72 6.81 9.50 2.39
N THR A 73 5.62 10.02 2.07
CA THR A 73 5.27 10.47 0.71
C THR A 73 6.26 11.52 0.22
N ARG A 74 6.53 12.55 1.04
CA ARG A 74 7.49 13.60 0.73
C ARG A 74 8.89 13.04 0.48
N PHE A 75 9.38 12.18 1.39
CA PHE A 75 10.67 11.52 1.23
C PHE A 75 10.76 10.73 -0.09
N LEU A 76 9.74 9.93 -0.43
CA LEU A 76 9.71 9.16 -1.67
C LEU A 76 9.70 10.08 -2.91
N CYS A 77 8.96 11.19 -2.86
CA CYS A 77 8.98 12.19 -3.93
C CYS A 77 10.37 12.85 -4.08
N GLU A 78 11.06 13.14 -2.99
CA GLU A 78 12.45 13.65 -3.00
C GLU A 78 13.43 12.63 -3.61
N GLN A 79 13.16 11.33 -3.46
CA GLN A 79 13.91 10.26 -4.16
C GLN A 79 13.50 10.08 -5.63
N GLY A 80 12.55 10.87 -6.13
CA GLY A 80 12.11 10.87 -7.52
C GLY A 80 10.89 9.99 -7.83
N ALA A 81 10.11 9.57 -6.83
CA ALA A 81 8.84 8.91 -7.07
C ALA A 81 7.86 9.83 -7.83
N GLN A 82 7.30 9.31 -8.92
CA GLN A 82 6.32 10.02 -9.77
C GLN A 82 4.87 9.65 -9.40
N MET A 83 4.68 8.57 -8.64
CA MET A 83 3.42 8.15 -8.06
C MET A 83 3.66 7.40 -6.76
N ILE A 84 2.63 7.32 -5.91
CA ILE A 84 2.71 6.70 -4.60
C ILE A 84 1.68 5.58 -4.47
N VAL A 85 2.13 4.44 -3.95
CA VAL A 85 1.31 3.31 -3.52
C VAL A 85 1.42 3.18 -2.00
N VAL A 86 0.30 3.41 -1.33
CA VAL A 86 0.14 3.12 0.10
C VAL A 86 -0.19 1.63 0.23
N ALA A 87 0.81 0.80 0.51
CA ALA A 87 0.65 -0.66 0.60
C ALA A 87 0.04 -1.11 1.94
N CYS A 88 0.13 -0.29 2.98
CA CYS A 88 -0.49 -0.56 4.28
C CYS A 88 -2.01 -0.39 4.21
N ASN A 89 -2.78 -1.41 4.60
CA ASN A 89 -4.24 -1.29 4.76
C ASN A 89 -4.59 -0.23 5.82
N THR A 90 -3.88 -0.22 6.95
CA THR A 90 -4.12 0.73 8.05
C THR A 90 -3.82 2.17 7.61
N ALA A 91 -2.67 2.43 6.97
CA ALA A 91 -2.35 3.77 6.47
C ALA A 91 -3.28 4.17 5.33
N THR A 92 -3.70 3.24 4.49
CA THR A 92 -4.67 3.52 3.42
C THR A 92 -6.04 3.92 3.99
N ALA A 93 -6.50 3.23 5.03
CA ALA A 93 -7.76 3.54 5.70
C ALA A 93 -7.74 4.92 6.36
N ALA A 94 -6.61 5.31 6.97
CA ALA A 94 -6.47 6.56 7.70
C ALA A 94 -6.10 7.76 6.80
N ALA A 95 -5.14 7.62 5.91
CA ALA A 95 -4.41 8.77 5.34
C ALA A 95 -4.62 9.00 3.84
N VAL A 96 -5.11 8.02 3.07
CA VAL A 96 -5.08 8.13 1.59
C VAL A 96 -5.92 9.30 1.06
N ALA A 97 -7.04 9.62 1.72
CA ALA A 97 -7.88 10.76 1.34
C ALA A 97 -7.16 12.10 1.58
N ARG A 98 -6.50 12.23 2.75
CA ARG A 98 -5.71 13.41 3.08
C ARG A 98 -4.52 13.57 2.14
N LEU A 99 -3.80 12.48 1.83
CA LEU A 99 -2.70 12.50 0.87
C LEU A 99 -3.13 13.01 -0.51
N ARG A 100 -4.28 12.55 -1.02
CA ARG A 100 -4.82 13.03 -2.31
C ARG A 100 -5.21 14.50 -2.28
N ALA A 101 -5.71 14.99 -1.16
CA ALA A 101 -6.03 16.41 -0.98
C ALA A 101 -4.76 17.27 -0.90
N THR A 102 -3.73 16.82 -0.19
CA THR A 102 -2.45 17.53 -0.03
C THR A 102 -1.62 17.51 -1.31
N TRP A 103 -1.68 16.42 -2.08
CA TRP A 103 -0.88 16.21 -3.30
C TRP A 103 -1.77 15.99 -4.53
N PRO A 104 -2.55 16.99 -4.99
CA PRO A 104 -3.56 16.80 -6.04
C PRO A 104 -2.96 16.45 -7.42
N ALA A 105 -1.70 16.80 -7.67
CA ALA A 105 -0.98 16.45 -8.90
C ALA A 105 -0.31 15.08 -8.85
N LEU A 106 -0.24 14.43 -7.67
CA LEU A 106 0.42 13.16 -7.47
C LEU A 106 -0.60 12.02 -7.53
N ALA A 107 -0.34 11.02 -8.36
CA ALA A 107 -1.17 9.81 -8.36
C ALA A 107 -0.92 9.01 -7.07
N VAL A 108 -1.90 9.00 -6.16
CA VAL A 108 -1.86 8.24 -4.90
C VAL A 108 -2.85 7.07 -4.96
N VAL A 109 -2.30 5.86 -5.01
CA VAL A 109 -3.02 4.59 -4.98
C VAL A 109 -2.94 4.02 -3.56
N GLY A 110 -4.07 3.60 -3.01
CA GLY A 110 -4.10 2.85 -1.76
C GLY A 110 -4.66 1.46 -1.98
N VAL A 111 -4.31 0.52 -1.11
CA VAL A 111 -4.90 -0.82 -1.11
C VAL A 111 -6.36 -0.82 -0.64
N GLU A 112 -7.13 -1.80 -1.12
CA GLU A 112 -8.46 -2.06 -0.61
C GLU A 112 -8.51 -3.47 0.00
N PRO A 113 -9.15 -3.65 1.16
CA PRO A 113 -9.43 -4.96 1.71
C PRO A 113 -10.10 -5.89 0.68
N GLY A 114 -9.75 -7.17 0.70
CA GLY A 114 -10.22 -8.18 -0.26
C GLY A 114 -11.72 -8.54 -0.18
N VAL A 115 -12.57 -7.66 0.36
CA VAL A 115 -14.01 -7.90 0.56
C VAL A 115 -14.73 -8.17 -0.77
N LYS A 116 -14.47 -7.35 -1.79
CA LYS A 116 -15.10 -7.48 -3.11
C LYS A 116 -14.85 -8.85 -3.77
N PRO A 117 -13.59 -9.31 -3.94
CA PRO A 117 -13.36 -10.63 -4.50
C PRO A 117 -13.86 -11.74 -3.56
N ALA A 118 -13.71 -11.60 -2.24
CA ALA A 118 -14.19 -12.62 -1.30
C ALA A 118 -15.72 -12.81 -1.35
N ALA A 119 -16.49 -11.71 -1.44
CA ALA A 119 -17.94 -11.75 -1.55
C ALA A 119 -18.42 -12.34 -2.88
N ALA A 120 -17.68 -12.10 -3.97
CA ALA A 120 -17.98 -12.65 -5.29
C ALA A 120 -17.68 -14.16 -5.38
N LEU A 121 -16.64 -14.63 -4.68
CA LEU A 121 -16.19 -16.02 -4.71
C LEU A 121 -16.85 -16.92 -3.66
N SER A 122 -17.43 -16.34 -2.59
CA SER A 122 -18.00 -17.12 -1.48
C SER A 122 -19.34 -17.76 -1.85
N ALA A 123 -19.33 -19.07 -2.06
CA ALA A 123 -20.54 -19.87 -2.26
C ALA A 123 -21.48 -19.85 -1.03
N ALA A 124 -20.90 -19.87 0.17
CA ALA A 124 -21.65 -19.86 1.43
C ALA A 124 -22.18 -18.47 1.82
N ARG A 125 -21.84 -17.42 1.05
CA ARG A 125 -22.23 -16.02 1.32
C ARG A 125 -21.81 -15.56 2.71
N ARG A 126 -20.68 -16.08 3.19
CA ARG A 126 -20.02 -15.74 4.46
C ARG A 126 -18.56 -15.44 4.18
N VAL A 127 -18.05 -14.33 4.71
CA VAL A 127 -16.68 -13.86 4.48
C VAL A 127 -16.06 -13.44 5.81
N GLY A 128 -14.93 -14.06 6.17
CA GLY A 128 -14.11 -13.62 7.29
C GLY A 128 -13.18 -12.48 6.87
N VAL A 129 -13.08 -11.44 7.68
CA VAL A 129 -12.14 -10.33 7.48
C VAL A 129 -11.28 -10.20 8.73
N LEU A 130 -10.02 -10.63 8.60
CA LEU A 130 -8.99 -10.48 9.62
C LEU A 130 -8.16 -9.24 9.29
N ALA A 131 -8.13 -8.28 10.19
CA ALA A 131 -7.37 -7.05 9.98
C ALA A 131 -7.01 -6.36 11.31
N THR A 132 -6.21 -5.30 11.23
CA THR A 132 -5.95 -4.44 12.39
C THR A 132 -7.24 -3.81 12.89
N THR A 133 -7.32 -3.58 14.20
CA THR A 133 -8.47 -2.94 14.87
C THR A 133 -8.88 -1.65 14.16
N ARG A 134 -7.91 -0.80 13.82
CA ARG A 134 -8.18 0.45 13.11
C ARG A 134 -8.71 0.27 11.70
N THR A 135 -8.24 -0.73 10.96
CA THR A 135 -8.77 -1.00 9.61
C THR A 135 -10.26 -1.32 9.69
N LEU A 136 -10.65 -2.22 10.61
CA LEU A 136 -12.05 -2.63 10.77
C LEU A 136 -12.94 -1.51 11.33
N ALA A 137 -12.39 -0.63 12.18
CA ALA A 137 -13.10 0.53 12.72
C ALA A 137 -13.21 1.71 11.74
N SER A 138 -12.56 1.64 10.56
CA SER A 138 -12.50 2.77 9.64
C SER A 138 -13.80 2.96 8.84
N GLU A 139 -14.16 4.23 8.63
CA GLU A 139 -15.25 4.61 7.74
C GLU A 139 -15.03 4.10 6.30
N LYS A 140 -13.77 4.05 5.84
CA LYS A 140 -13.42 3.49 4.54
C LYS A 140 -13.79 2.00 4.44
N PHE A 141 -13.47 1.20 5.46
CA PHE A 141 -13.85 -0.22 5.47
C PHE A 141 -15.36 -0.38 5.50
N ARG A 142 -16.07 0.41 6.31
CA ARG A 142 -17.54 0.38 6.37
C ARG A 142 -18.17 0.63 5.00
N ARG A 143 -17.73 1.67 4.28
CA ARG A 143 -18.22 1.97 2.92
C ARG A 143 -17.91 0.86 1.92
N LEU A 144 -16.71 0.28 2.00
CA LEU A 144 -16.33 -0.85 1.15
C LEU A 144 -17.22 -2.06 1.40
N ALA A 145 -17.46 -2.40 2.67
CA ALA A 145 -18.33 -3.49 3.07
C ALA A 145 -19.77 -3.27 2.57
N GLU A 146 -20.32 -2.07 2.77
CA GLU A 146 -21.66 -1.72 2.30
C GLU A 146 -21.78 -1.82 0.76
N ALA A 147 -20.79 -1.31 0.04
CA ALA A 147 -20.81 -1.29 -1.42
C ALA A 147 -20.53 -2.66 -2.06
N HIS A 148 -19.77 -3.54 -1.40
CA HIS A 148 -19.20 -4.72 -2.05
C HIS A 148 -19.42 -6.06 -1.34
N ALA A 149 -19.96 -6.09 -0.12
CA ALA A 149 -20.37 -7.36 0.49
C ALA A 149 -21.51 -8.01 -0.32
N GLY A 150 -22.32 -7.22 -1.01
CA GLY A 150 -23.35 -7.68 -1.92
C GLY A 150 -24.39 -8.59 -1.27
N GLY A 151 -24.58 -8.49 0.06
CA GLY A 151 -25.45 -9.37 0.86
C GLY A 151 -24.74 -10.56 1.54
N ALA A 152 -23.41 -10.69 1.41
CA ALA A 152 -22.65 -11.68 2.17
C ALA A 152 -22.54 -11.25 3.64
N ALA A 153 -22.67 -12.19 4.56
CA ALA A 153 -22.42 -11.95 5.98
C ALA A 153 -20.91 -11.80 6.22
N LEU A 154 -20.49 -10.64 6.71
CA LEU A 154 -19.10 -10.39 7.08
C LEU A 154 -18.88 -10.76 8.55
N VAL A 155 -17.86 -11.56 8.81
CA VAL A 155 -17.36 -11.85 10.16
C VAL A 155 -16.06 -11.08 10.33
N LEU A 156 -16.08 -10.04 11.16
CA LEU A 156 -14.95 -9.14 11.37
C LEU A 156 -14.16 -9.59 12.59
N GLN A 157 -12.87 -9.87 12.41
CA GLN A 157 -11.98 -10.32 13.46
C GLN A 157 -10.78 -9.36 13.58
N PRO A 158 -10.74 -8.49 14.61
CA PRO A 158 -9.54 -7.76 14.95
C PRO A 158 -8.41 -8.72 15.36
N CYS A 159 -7.21 -8.49 14.84
CA CYS A 159 -6.03 -9.33 15.10
C CYS A 159 -4.87 -8.53 15.72
N PRO A 160 -5.00 -8.01 16.96
CA PRO A 160 -3.91 -7.31 17.63
C PRO A 160 -2.71 -8.24 17.84
N GLY A 161 -1.49 -7.74 17.60
CA GLY A 161 -0.24 -8.49 17.75
C GLY A 161 0.07 -9.49 16.63
N LEU A 162 -0.87 -9.82 15.74
CA LEU A 162 -0.62 -10.78 14.65
C LEU A 162 0.43 -10.27 13.66
N ALA A 163 0.39 -8.99 13.30
CA ALA A 163 1.36 -8.39 12.39
C ALA A 163 2.78 -8.43 12.97
N ASP A 164 2.94 -8.04 14.24
CA ASP A 164 4.24 -8.07 14.93
C ASP A 164 4.77 -9.51 15.05
N ALA A 165 3.89 -10.47 15.34
CA ALA A 165 4.26 -11.88 15.41
C ALA A 165 4.73 -12.44 14.06
N ILE A 166 4.10 -12.03 12.95
CA ILE A 166 4.52 -12.42 11.58
C ILE A 166 5.90 -11.82 11.26
N GLU A 167 6.14 -10.57 11.61
CA GLU A 167 7.43 -9.90 11.34
C GLU A 167 8.57 -10.39 12.24
N ALA A 168 8.26 -10.83 13.46
CA ALA A 168 9.23 -11.37 14.41
C ALA A 168 9.52 -12.87 14.20
N ALA A 169 8.64 -13.61 13.52
CA ALA A 169 8.80 -15.03 13.32
C ALA A 169 9.82 -15.30 12.19
N ASP A 170 11.03 -15.71 12.57
CA ASP A 170 12.06 -16.29 11.67
C ASP A 170 11.67 -17.70 11.14
N GLY A 171 10.39 -17.89 10.79
CA GLY A 171 9.86 -19.16 10.28
C GLY A 171 9.62 -20.26 11.33
N GLN A 172 9.79 -19.99 12.64
CA GLN A 172 9.63 -21.00 13.71
C GLN A 172 8.35 -20.88 14.57
N GLY A 173 7.44 -19.97 14.24
CA GLY A 173 6.03 -20.03 14.69
C GLY A 173 5.74 -19.92 16.19
N SER A 174 6.73 -19.73 17.07
CA SER A 174 6.47 -19.69 18.52
C SER A 174 5.66 -18.45 18.91
N GLY A 175 4.37 -18.67 19.21
CA GLY A 175 3.41 -17.64 19.62
C GLY A 175 2.38 -17.22 18.56
N LEU A 176 2.57 -17.62 17.30
CA LEU A 176 1.60 -17.38 16.22
C LEU A 176 0.36 -18.27 16.37
N ASP A 177 0.55 -19.53 16.75
CA ASP A 177 -0.54 -20.49 16.98
C ASP A 177 -1.54 -19.97 18.02
N VAL A 178 -1.03 -19.34 19.10
CA VAL A 178 -1.86 -18.75 20.16
C VAL A 178 -2.71 -17.57 19.67
N LEU A 179 -2.27 -16.85 18.63
CA LEU A 179 -3.03 -15.73 18.05
C LEU A 179 -4.02 -16.20 16.98
N VAL A 180 -3.78 -17.34 16.35
CA VAL A 180 -4.61 -17.92 15.27
C VAL A 180 -5.70 -18.84 15.82
N GLU A 181 -5.50 -19.48 16.97
CA GLU A 181 -6.48 -20.36 17.63
C GLU A 181 -7.54 -19.62 18.48
N ARG A 182 -7.47 -18.29 18.56
CA ARG A 182 -8.44 -17.43 19.27
C ARG A 182 -9.63 -17.05 18.41
#